data_AF-A0AAU6H6J1-F1
#
_entry.id   AF-A0AAU6H6J1-F1
#
_cell.length_a   1.000
_cell.length_b   1.000
_cell.length_c   1.000
_cell.angle_alpha   90.00
_cell.angle_beta   90.00
_cell.angle_gamma   90.00
#
_symmetry.space_group_name_H-M   'P 1'
#
loop_
_entity.id
_entity.type
_entity.pdbx_description
1 polymer ?
#
loop_
_entity_poly.entity_id
_entity_poly.type
_entity_poly.pdbx_seq_one_letter_code
_entity_poly.pdbx_strand_id
1 'polypeptide(L)'
;MSRSGTAADPVTELALTGDLARPARLRVPDLLAWPQHQARVSFECATSGTRHHRFTGPLLHDVLHDARPGFDPARRKDRLRFLIALSGADGHHVLLSWAEIDPDFGQAPVLLAVSIDDTPLDRAGPQLVLPQDRCGARHISGINAIHLDGRYTSRT
;
A
#
# COMPACT_ATOMS: atom_id res chain seq x y z
N MET A 1 -9.84 -43.06 13.91
CA MET A 1 -8.96 -42.66 12.80
C MET A 1 -9.28 -41.20 12.48
N SER A 2 -8.50 -40.29 13.05
CA SER A 2 -8.73 -38.83 12.93
C SER A 2 -8.30 -38.34 11.55
N ARG A 3 -9.21 -37.65 10.85
CA ARG A 3 -8.85 -36.84 9.68
C ARG A 3 -8.45 -35.45 10.19
N SER A 4 -7.15 -35.18 10.27
CA SER A 4 -6.66 -33.80 10.36
C SER A 4 -6.88 -33.16 8.99
N GLY A 5 -7.91 -32.34 8.88
CA GLY A 5 -7.99 -31.36 7.81
C GLY A 5 -6.95 -30.29 8.10
N THR A 6 -6.01 -30.08 7.19
CA THR A 6 -5.15 -28.90 7.19
C THR A 6 -6.05 -27.69 7.02
N ALA A 7 -6.42 -27.02 8.11
CA ALA A 7 -6.98 -25.69 8.03
C ALA A 7 -5.89 -24.82 7.37
N ALA A 8 -6.14 -24.35 6.16
CA ALA A 8 -5.29 -23.36 5.53
C ALA A 8 -5.26 -22.14 6.46
N ASP A 9 -4.08 -21.77 6.94
CA ASP A 9 -3.92 -20.56 7.75
C ASP A 9 -4.53 -19.35 7.01
N PRO A 10 -5.23 -18.44 7.69
CA PRO A 10 -5.91 -17.34 7.04
C PRO A 10 -4.88 -16.43 6.34
N VAL A 11 -5.01 -16.32 5.01
CA VAL A 11 -4.22 -15.40 4.19
C VAL A 11 -4.76 -13.99 4.40
N THR A 12 -3.87 -13.02 4.65
CA THR A 12 -4.25 -11.62 4.85
C THR A 12 -4.76 -11.03 3.53
N GLU A 13 -5.98 -10.47 3.55
CA GLU A 13 -6.62 -9.83 2.41
C GLU A 13 -6.50 -8.29 2.52
N LEU A 14 -6.23 -7.65 1.39
CA LEU A 14 -6.18 -6.21 1.19
C LEU A 14 -7.43 -5.75 0.43
N ALA A 15 -8.26 -4.92 1.04
CA ALA A 15 -9.43 -4.32 0.38
C ALA A 15 -9.08 -2.98 -0.27
N LEU A 16 -9.38 -2.83 -1.57
CA LEU A 16 -9.30 -1.57 -2.31
C LEU A 16 -10.71 -1.02 -2.54
N THR A 17 -11.00 0.15 -1.98
CA THR A 17 -12.36 0.71 -1.90
C THR A 17 -12.39 2.21 -2.15
N GLY A 18 -13.60 2.78 -2.13
CA GLY A 18 -13.83 4.21 -2.30
C GLY A 18 -14.16 4.59 -3.73
N ASP A 19 -13.69 5.75 -4.17
CA ASP A 19 -13.89 6.33 -5.49
C ASP A 19 -13.05 5.61 -6.56
N LEU A 20 -13.29 4.31 -6.71
CA LEU A 20 -12.66 3.43 -7.69
C LEU A 20 -13.75 2.82 -8.59
N ALA A 21 -13.53 2.79 -9.90
CA ALA A 21 -14.41 2.08 -10.81
C ALA A 21 -14.20 0.55 -10.77
N ARG A 22 -13.07 0.09 -10.22
CA ARG A 22 -12.74 -1.33 -10.04
C ARG A 22 -12.27 -1.59 -8.59
N PRO A 23 -13.18 -1.55 -7.60
CA PRO A 23 -12.84 -1.99 -6.25
C PRO A 23 -12.48 -3.47 -6.27
N ALA A 24 -11.57 -3.88 -5.38
CA ALA A 24 -11.03 -5.23 -5.38
C ALA A 24 -10.69 -5.71 -3.97
N ARG A 25 -10.57 -7.03 -3.83
CA ARG A 25 -9.95 -7.69 -2.69
C ARG A 25 -8.75 -8.45 -3.23
N LEU A 26 -7.57 -8.09 -2.77
CA LEU A 26 -6.30 -8.62 -3.25
C LEU A 26 -5.57 -9.36 -2.13
N ARG A 27 -4.73 -10.30 -2.51
CA ARG A 27 -3.75 -10.97 -1.67
C ARG A 27 -2.36 -10.69 -2.21
N VAL A 28 -1.34 -11.05 -1.43
CA VAL A 28 0.07 -10.89 -1.84
C VAL A 28 0.37 -11.54 -3.20
N PRO A 29 -0.12 -12.76 -3.53
CA PRO A 29 0.09 -13.33 -4.86
C PRO A 29 -0.51 -12.50 -6.01
N ASP A 30 -1.64 -11.82 -5.78
CA ASP A 30 -2.27 -10.99 -6.81
C ASP A 30 -1.40 -9.77 -7.14
N LEU A 31 -0.73 -9.20 -6.12
CA LEU A 31 0.17 -8.05 -6.27
C LEU A 31 1.43 -8.35 -7.11
N LEU A 32 1.74 -9.63 -7.34
CA LEU A 32 2.83 -10.05 -8.23
C LEU A 32 2.54 -9.83 -9.71
N ALA A 33 1.28 -9.56 -10.08
CA ALA A 33 0.87 -9.32 -11.47
C ALA A 33 1.37 -7.96 -12.01
N TRP A 34 1.73 -7.03 -11.13
CA TRP A 34 2.29 -5.72 -11.49
C TRP A 34 3.83 -5.77 -11.58
N PRO A 35 4.47 -4.81 -12.29
CA PRO A 35 5.93 -4.66 -12.24
C PRO A 35 6.44 -4.53 -10.82
N GLN A 36 7.53 -5.25 -10.49
CA GLN A 36 8.09 -5.27 -9.15
C GLN A 36 9.28 -4.31 -9.04
N HIS A 37 9.31 -3.53 -7.97
CA HIS A 37 10.33 -2.55 -7.68
C HIS A 37 10.99 -2.85 -6.34
N GLN A 38 12.22 -2.39 -6.16
CA GLN A 38 12.97 -2.57 -4.92
C GLN A 38 13.27 -1.24 -4.26
N ALA A 39 13.15 -1.20 -2.94
CA ALA A 39 13.62 -0.08 -2.13
C ALA A 39 14.42 -0.59 -0.94
N ARG A 40 15.53 0.08 -0.64
CA ARG A 40 16.28 -0.10 0.61
C ARG A 40 15.92 1.04 1.54
N VAL A 41 15.43 0.70 2.72
CA VAL A 41 15.05 1.70 3.73
C VAL A 41 15.79 1.42 5.02
N SER A 42 16.02 2.49 5.77
CA SER A 42 16.67 2.43 7.08
C SER A 42 15.70 2.98 8.09
N PHE A 43 15.40 2.22 9.14
CA PHE A 43 14.59 2.70 10.26
C PHE A 43 15.31 2.53 11.58
N GLU A 44 15.18 3.52 12.46
CA GLU A 44 15.73 3.47 13.80
C GLU A 44 14.84 2.60 14.68
N CYS A 45 15.38 1.49 15.16
CA CYS A 45 14.71 0.64 16.13
C CYS A 45 15.25 1.00 17.52
N ALA A 46 14.38 1.47 18.42
CA ALA A 46 14.78 1.98 19.74
C ALA A 46 15.61 0.97 20.56
N THR A 47 15.36 -0.33 20.41
CA THR A 47 16.02 -1.39 21.15
C THR A 47 17.23 -1.98 20.43
N SER A 48 17.37 -1.75 19.14
CA SER A 48 18.24 -2.55 18.30
C SER A 48 19.12 -1.74 17.35
N GLY A 49 18.96 -0.42 17.34
CA GLY A 49 19.68 0.52 16.47
C GLY A 49 19.09 0.61 15.08
N THR A 50 19.78 1.28 14.17
CA THR A 50 19.34 1.42 12.78
C THR A 50 19.29 0.03 12.11
N ARG A 51 18.15 -0.29 11.51
CA ARG A 51 17.93 -1.50 10.72
C ARG A 51 17.83 -1.13 9.26
N HIS A 52 18.46 -1.92 8.40
CA HIS A 52 18.40 -1.77 6.95
C HIS A 52 17.67 -2.96 6.38
N HIS A 53 16.60 -2.69 5.64
CA HIS A 53 15.80 -3.73 5.00
C HIS A 53 15.60 -3.41 3.53
N ARG A 54 15.59 -4.45 2.69
CA ARG A 54 15.21 -4.37 1.29
C ARG A 54 13.78 -4.86 1.12
N PHE A 55 12.93 -3.99 0.61
CA PHE A 55 11.56 -4.32 0.26
C PHE A 55 11.44 -4.52 -1.24
N THR A 56 10.56 -5.45 -1.65
CA THR A 56 10.17 -5.64 -3.05
C THR A 56 8.66 -5.61 -3.16
N GLY A 57 8.11 -4.91 -4.14
CA GLY A 57 6.68 -4.87 -4.42
C GLY A 57 6.34 -3.96 -5.60
N PRO A 58 5.08 -3.99 -6.07
CA PRO A 58 4.61 -3.00 -7.02
C PRO A 58 4.54 -1.60 -6.40
N LEU A 59 4.55 -0.59 -7.26
CA LEU A 59 4.28 0.77 -6.83
C LEU A 59 2.79 0.92 -6.51
N LEU A 60 2.49 1.61 -5.40
CA LEU A 60 1.11 1.92 -4.99
C LEU A 60 0.34 2.63 -6.11
N HIS A 61 1.02 3.50 -6.85
CA HIS A 61 0.43 4.26 -7.95
C HIS A 61 -0.09 3.35 -9.06
N ASP A 62 0.64 2.31 -9.46
CA ASP A 62 0.25 1.39 -10.54
C ASP A 62 -0.99 0.58 -10.14
N VAL A 63 -0.99 0.08 -8.90
CA VAL A 63 -2.11 -0.71 -8.35
C VAL A 63 -3.38 0.15 -8.29
N LEU A 64 -3.28 1.38 -7.75
CA LEU A 64 -4.44 2.27 -7.67
C LEU A 64 -4.89 2.80 -9.04
N HIS A 65 -3.95 3.07 -9.95
CA HIS A 65 -4.28 3.52 -11.30
C HIS A 65 -5.04 2.43 -12.08
N ASP A 66 -4.64 1.15 -11.96
CA ASP A 66 -5.37 0.03 -12.59
C ASP A 66 -6.77 -0.18 -12.00
N ALA A 67 -6.97 0.18 -10.72
CA ALA A 67 -8.28 0.21 -10.07
C ALA A 67 -9.22 1.34 -10.58
N ARG A 68 -8.73 2.18 -11.50
CA ARG A 68 -9.46 3.26 -12.19
C ARG A 68 -10.11 4.25 -11.22
N PRO A 69 -9.32 5.16 -10.62
CA PRO A 69 -9.83 6.24 -9.77
C PRO A 69 -10.90 7.08 -10.45
N GLY A 70 -11.86 7.58 -9.67
CA GLY A 70 -12.99 8.39 -10.13
C GLY A 70 -12.66 9.84 -10.54
N PHE A 71 -11.51 10.08 -11.18
CA PHE A 71 -11.13 11.37 -11.76
C PHE A 71 -10.79 11.24 -13.24
N ASP A 72 -10.78 12.36 -13.96
CA ASP A 72 -10.24 12.42 -15.32
C ASP A 72 -8.69 12.42 -15.25
N PRO A 73 -8.00 11.38 -15.73
CA PRO A 73 -6.54 11.29 -15.64
C PRO A 73 -5.83 12.38 -16.45
N ALA A 74 -6.48 13.00 -17.45
CA ALA A 74 -5.89 14.10 -18.21
C ALA A 74 -6.00 15.46 -17.47
N ARG A 75 -6.90 15.58 -16.50
CA ARG A 75 -7.12 16.83 -15.76
C ARG A 75 -6.34 16.83 -14.46
N ARG A 76 -5.11 17.34 -14.51
CA ARG A 76 -4.21 17.43 -13.34
C ARG A 76 -4.90 17.97 -12.07
N LYS A 77 -5.68 19.05 -12.20
CA LYS A 77 -6.42 19.65 -11.06
C LYS A 77 -7.43 18.70 -10.42
N ASP A 78 -8.05 17.81 -11.21
CA ASP A 78 -9.05 16.88 -10.71
C ASP A 78 -8.40 15.78 -9.86
N ARG A 79 -7.16 15.38 -10.18
CA ARG A 79 -6.40 14.36 -9.44
C ARG A 79 -5.93 14.86 -8.06
N LEU A 80 -5.65 16.16 -7.94
CA LEU A 80 -5.09 16.78 -6.73
C LEU A 80 -6.00 16.76 -5.51
N ARG A 81 -7.31 16.54 -5.69
CA ARG A 81 -8.26 16.46 -4.57
C ARG A 81 -8.37 15.07 -3.94
N PHE A 82 -7.62 14.08 -4.41
CA PHE A 82 -7.82 12.71 -3.94
C PHE A 82 -6.92 12.38 -2.75
N LEU A 83 -7.53 11.81 -1.72
CA LEU A 83 -6.89 11.28 -0.53
C LEU A 83 -6.85 9.76 -0.60
N ILE A 84 -5.76 9.17 -0.14
CA ILE A 84 -5.54 7.73 -0.01
C ILE A 84 -5.42 7.44 1.48
N ALA A 85 -6.45 6.86 2.08
CA ALA A 85 -6.43 6.40 3.46
C ALA A 85 -6.03 4.92 3.50
N LEU A 86 -5.04 4.58 4.32
CA LEU A 86 -4.54 3.22 4.48
C LEU A 86 -4.65 2.78 5.94
N SER A 87 -5.00 1.51 6.17
CA SER A 87 -5.00 0.89 7.50
C SER A 87 -4.24 -0.43 7.55
N GLY A 88 -3.52 -0.64 8.64
CA GLY A 88 -2.91 -1.93 9.01
C GLY A 88 -3.82 -2.79 9.87
N ALA A 89 -3.55 -4.09 9.91
CA ALA A 89 -4.27 -5.04 10.77
C ALA A 89 -4.12 -4.74 12.28
N ASP A 90 -3.12 -3.96 12.66
CA ASP A 90 -2.83 -3.53 14.03
C ASP A 90 -3.51 -2.20 14.42
N GLY A 91 -4.33 -1.63 13.52
CA GLY A 91 -5.03 -0.36 13.75
C GLY A 91 -4.20 0.89 13.44
N HIS A 92 -2.98 0.77 12.90
CA HIS A 92 -2.26 1.92 12.37
C HIS A 92 -2.96 2.49 11.14
N HIS A 93 -3.07 3.82 11.08
CA HIS A 93 -3.69 4.55 9.98
C HIS A 93 -2.72 5.59 9.43
N VAL A 94 -2.63 5.68 8.11
CA VAL A 94 -1.85 6.68 7.39
C VAL A 94 -2.70 7.29 6.29
N LEU A 95 -2.46 8.57 6.01
CA LEU A 95 -3.05 9.31 4.91
C LEU A 95 -1.95 9.74 3.94
N LEU A 96 -2.20 9.55 2.65
CA LEU A 96 -1.42 10.13 1.56
C LEU A 96 -2.35 10.97 0.67
N SER A 97 -1.81 11.95 -0.03
CA SER A 97 -2.48 12.55 -1.18
C SER A 97 -2.15 11.77 -2.46
N TRP A 98 -3.06 11.77 -3.43
CA TRP A 98 -2.76 11.24 -4.76
C TRP A 98 -1.55 11.96 -5.39
N ALA A 99 -1.44 13.27 -5.17
CA ALA A 99 -0.35 14.10 -5.68
C ALA A 99 1.05 13.64 -5.22
N GLU A 100 1.17 13.00 -4.06
CA GLU A 100 2.45 12.46 -3.57
C GLU A 100 3.01 11.38 -4.50
N ILE A 101 2.15 10.54 -5.08
CA ILE A 101 2.54 9.38 -5.91
C ILE A 101 2.29 9.61 -7.41
N ASP A 102 1.69 10.73 -7.79
CA ASP A 102 1.35 11.06 -9.18
C ASP A 102 2.60 11.38 -10.01
N PRO A 103 2.75 10.83 -11.24
CA PRO A 103 3.91 11.09 -12.09
C PRO A 103 4.11 12.54 -12.55
N ASP A 104 3.06 13.35 -12.61
CA ASP A 104 3.19 14.78 -12.94
C ASP A 104 3.53 15.64 -11.69
N PHE A 105 3.60 15.04 -10.50
CA PHE A 105 3.78 15.75 -9.23
C PHE A 105 4.89 15.12 -8.38
N GLY A 106 4.58 14.61 -7.18
CA GLY A 106 5.57 14.15 -6.22
C GLY A 106 6.33 12.91 -6.68
N GLN A 107 5.70 12.08 -7.52
CA GLN A 107 6.25 10.84 -8.07
C GLN A 107 6.98 9.99 -7.01
N ALA A 108 6.48 9.98 -5.78
CA ALA A 108 7.09 9.24 -4.70
C ALA A 108 7.00 7.74 -4.99
N PRO A 109 8.11 6.98 -4.88
CA PRO A 109 8.14 5.55 -5.21
C PRO A 109 7.59 4.70 -4.05
N VAL A 110 6.35 4.98 -3.63
CA VAL A 110 5.68 4.27 -2.54
C VAL A 110 5.39 2.84 -2.99
N LEU A 111 5.87 1.86 -2.23
CA LEU A 111 5.68 0.44 -2.52
C LEU A 111 4.54 -0.15 -1.70
N LEU A 112 3.80 -1.07 -2.32
CA LEU A 112 3.05 -2.12 -1.64
C LEU A 112 3.91 -3.37 -1.62
N ALA A 113 4.81 -3.46 -0.62
CA ALA A 113 5.79 -4.54 -0.55
C ALA A 113 5.14 -5.91 -0.34
N VAL A 114 5.59 -6.88 -1.13
CA VAL A 114 5.23 -8.31 -1.07
C VAL A 114 6.33 -9.15 -0.43
N SER A 115 7.55 -8.63 -0.31
CA SER A 115 8.65 -9.28 0.39
C SER A 115 9.56 -8.28 1.10
N ILE A 116 10.21 -8.76 2.17
CA ILE A 116 11.25 -8.07 2.93
C ILE A 116 12.46 -8.99 3.04
N ASP A 117 13.64 -8.52 2.63
CA ASP A 117 14.89 -9.31 2.59
C ASP A 117 14.68 -10.71 1.98
N ASP A 118 13.99 -10.74 0.84
CA ASP A 118 13.58 -11.95 0.09
C ASP A 118 12.62 -12.90 0.83
N THR A 119 12.17 -12.54 2.03
CA THR A 119 11.13 -13.27 2.76
C THR A 119 9.75 -12.84 2.25
N PRO A 120 8.93 -13.76 1.71
CA PRO A 120 7.58 -13.44 1.24
C PRO A 120 6.64 -13.06 2.38
N LEU A 121 5.72 -12.14 2.11
CA LEU A 121 4.75 -11.62 3.08
C LEU A 121 3.36 -12.25 2.95
N ASP A 122 3.20 -13.38 2.25
CA ASP A 122 1.90 -14.02 1.98
C ASP A 122 1.01 -14.18 3.23
N ARG A 123 1.61 -14.50 4.37
CA ARG A 123 0.89 -14.62 5.65
C ARG A 123 0.74 -13.28 6.36
N ALA A 124 1.81 -12.47 6.40
CA ALA A 124 1.84 -11.21 7.13
C ALA A 124 0.97 -10.11 6.48
N GLY A 125 0.70 -10.23 5.18
CA GLY A 125 0.06 -9.20 4.36
C GLY A 125 1.06 -8.19 3.79
N PRO A 126 0.66 -7.43 2.76
CA PRO A 126 1.53 -6.46 2.12
C PRO A 126 1.92 -5.33 3.08
N GLN A 127 3.10 -4.75 2.88
CA GLN A 127 3.61 -3.66 3.73
C GLN A 127 3.72 -2.35 2.95
N LEU A 128 3.29 -1.23 3.54
CA LEU A 128 3.48 0.10 2.97
C LEU A 128 4.92 0.53 3.21
N VAL A 129 5.62 0.95 2.15
CA VAL A 129 6.99 1.45 2.26
C VAL A 129 7.08 2.78 1.52
N LEU A 130 7.54 3.82 2.22
CA LEU A 130 7.77 5.16 1.68
C LEU A 130 9.27 5.44 1.74
N PRO A 131 10.04 5.13 0.67
CA PRO A 131 11.50 5.27 0.70
C PRO A 131 11.99 6.70 0.90
N GLN A 132 11.15 7.69 0.55
CA GLN A 132 11.43 9.12 0.73
C GLN A 132 11.32 9.58 2.19
N ASP A 133 10.64 8.81 3.04
CA ASP A 133 10.45 9.18 4.44
C ASP A 133 11.70 8.83 5.26
N ARG A 134 12.20 9.83 5.98
CA ARG A 134 13.28 9.63 6.96
C ARG A 134 12.81 8.89 8.20
N CYS A 135 11.53 9.03 8.55
CA CYS A 135 10.92 8.39 9.71
C CYS A 135 10.03 7.22 9.25
N GLY A 136 10.16 6.07 9.91
CA GLY A 136 9.39 4.87 9.58
C GLY A 136 7.91 4.91 10.00
N ALA A 137 7.41 6.00 10.59
CA ALA A 137 6.05 6.05 11.14
C ALA A 137 4.93 5.83 10.10
N ARG A 138 5.21 6.11 8.81
CA ARG A 138 4.27 5.82 7.72
C ARG A 138 4.47 4.44 7.07
N HIS A 139 5.44 3.64 7.53
CA HIS A 139 5.65 2.29 7.04
C HIS A 139 4.74 1.35 7.85
N ILE A 140 3.73 0.79 7.20
CA ILE A 140 2.70 -0.03 7.87
C ILE A 140 2.82 -1.47 7.41
N SER A 141 3.07 -2.39 8.34
CA SER A 141 3.04 -3.83 8.08
C SER A 141 1.61 -4.35 7.99
N GLY A 142 1.36 -5.31 7.10
CA GLY A 142 0.07 -5.99 7.02
C GLY A 142 -1.11 -5.06 6.73
N ILE A 143 -0.96 -4.21 5.70
CA ILE A 143 -2.08 -3.37 5.23
C ILE A 143 -3.25 -4.27 4.86
N ASN A 144 -4.43 -3.95 5.37
CA ASN A 144 -5.66 -4.67 5.10
C ASN A 144 -6.72 -3.83 4.37
N ALA A 145 -6.56 -2.50 4.31
CA ALA A 145 -7.44 -1.64 3.52
C ALA A 145 -6.72 -0.43 2.94
N ILE A 146 -7.11 -0.08 1.71
CA ILE A 146 -6.80 1.16 1.02
C ILE A 146 -8.12 1.74 0.54
N HIS A 147 -8.40 2.97 0.94
CA HIS A 147 -9.59 3.71 0.58
C HIS A 147 -9.20 4.98 -0.16
N LEU A 148 -9.75 5.17 -1.35
CA LEU A 148 -9.54 6.37 -2.14
C LEU A 148 -10.77 7.28 -2.04
N ASP A 149 -10.60 8.53 -1.61
CA ASP A 149 -11.69 9.49 -1.46
C ASP A 149 -11.37 10.81 -2.17
N GLY A 150 -12.24 11.22 -3.09
CA GLY A 150 -12.19 12.52 -3.77
C GLY A 150 -13.50 13.31 -3.64
N ARG A 151 -14.38 12.93 -2.69
CA ARG A 151 -15.73 13.48 -2.50
C ARG A 151 -15.92 14.20 -1.17
N TYR A 152 -14.85 14.57 -0.48
CA TYR A 152 -14.99 15.41 0.71
C TYR A 152 -15.55 16.79 0.34
N THR A 153 -16.60 17.21 1.06
CA THR A 153 -17.18 18.54 0.91
C THR A 153 -16.23 19.56 1.54
N SER A 154 -15.74 20.55 0.77
CA SER A 154 -15.12 21.72 1.39
C SER A 154 -16.18 22.41 2.24
N ARG A 155 -16.01 22.44 3.56
CA ARG A 155 -16.87 23.25 4.42
C ARG A 155 -16.57 24.71 4.08
N THR A 156 -17.49 25.35 3.35
CA THR A 156 -17.52 26.80 3.19
C THR A 156 -18.09 27.42 4.46
#